data_AF-X6P5S6-F1
#
_entry.id   AF-X6P5S6-F1
#
_cell.length_a   1.000
_cell.length_b   1.000
_cell.length_c   1.000
_cell.angle_alpha   90.00
_cell.angle_beta   90.00
_cell.angle_gamma   90.00
#
_symmetry.space_group_name_H-M   'P 1'
#
loop_
_entity.id
_entity.type
_entity.pdbx_description
1 polymer ?
#
loop_
_entity_poly.entity_id
_entity_poly.type
_entity_poly.pdbx_seq_one_letter_code
_entity_poly.pdbx_strand_id
1 'polypeptide(L)'
;MKLVGNDSKDSNEITLLSFGSSYNGKNKHTLIMKYVSVWSNISNKSNELNYNQWVPFTDNYNNPIIIGRGKDNYIGARALIGGSNNHLLFITYVRNNISVFDLNIFQFIKHDIVPINKNYIQFHCFVSNSKNEQVQENDKNKSTKSTKLSNAVVL
;
A
#
# COMPACT_ATOMS: atom_id res chain seq x y z
N MET A 1 1.06 -3.95 4.71
CA MET A 1 -0.06 -3.41 3.91
C MET A 1 -1.36 -4.11 4.32
N LYS A 2 -2.46 -3.40 4.57
CA LYS A 2 -3.79 -3.94 4.88
C LYS A 2 -4.73 -3.57 3.74
N LEU A 3 -4.94 -4.48 2.80
CA LEU A 3 -6.06 -4.40 1.86
C LEU A 3 -7.29 -4.96 2.59
N VAL A 4 -8.20 -4.09 2.98
CA VAL A 4 -9.52 -4.51 3.48
C VAL A 4 -10.44 -4.57 2.28
N GLY A 5 -10.78 -5.78 1.84
CA GLY A 5 -11.96 -5.97 1.01
C GLY A 5 -13.18 -5.55 1.83
N ASN A 6 -14.04 -4.72 1.24
CA ASN A 6 -15.38 -4.50 1.79
C ASN A 6 -16.08 -5.85 1.84
N ASP A 7 -16.16 -6.43 3.04
CA ASP A 7 -17.16 -7.38 3.55
C ASP A 7 -16.55 -8.36 4.56
N SER A 8 -16.43 -7.89 5.80
CA SER A 8 -16.80 -8.62 7.03
C SER A 8 -16.05 -8.03 8.22
N LYS A 9 -16.79 -7.69 9.27
CA LYS A 9 -16.22 -7.30 10.58
C LYS A 9 -15.52 -8.45 11.30
N ASP A 10 -15.55 -9.67 10.75
CA ASP A 10 -15.07 -10.91 11.35
C ASP A 10 -13.96 -11.62 10.56
N SER A 11 -13.52 -11.12 9.41
CA SER A 11 -12.38 -11.75 8.74
C SER A 11 -11.10 -11.43 9.51
N ASN A 12 -10.51 -12.45 10.13
CA ASN A 12 -9.12 -12.45 10.59
C ASN A 12 -8.10 -12.37 9.44
N GLU A 13 -8.55 -11.97 8.25
CA GLU A 13 -7.82 -11.99 6.99
C GLU A 13 -7.44 -10.59 6.52
N ILE A 14 -6.31 -10.49 5.84
CA ILE A 14 -5.73 -9.26 5.33
C ILE A 14 -4.79 -9.61 4.18
N THR A 15 -4.83 -8.85 3.10
CA THR A 15 -3.83 -9.00 2.04
C THR A 15 -2.67 -8.05 2.26
N LEU A 16 -1.46 -8.62 2.35
CA LEU A 16 -0.19 -7.91 2.47
C LEU A 16 0.48 -7.85 1.09
N LEU A 17 1.08 -6.70 0.78
CA LEU A 17 1.95 -6.47 -0.37
C LEU A 17 3.34 -6.11 0.17
N SER A 18 4.37 -6.78 -0.33
CA SER A 18 5.77 -6.48 -0.07
C SER A 18 6.45 -6.14 -1.39
N PHE A 19 7.21 -5.06 -1.42
CA PHE A 19 8.06 -4.72 -2.55
C PHE A 19 9.31 -4.00 -2.06
N GLY A 20 10.38 -4.05 -2.83
CA GLY A 20 11.64 -3.43 -2.42
C GLY A 20 12.76 -3.70 -3.41
N SER A 21 13.98 -3.32 -3.02
CA SER A 21 15.20 -3.55 -3.78
C SER A 21 16.42 -3.66 -2.86
N SER A 22 17.52 -4.21 -3.39
CA SER A 22 18.86 -4.08 -2.81
C SER A 22 19.39 -2.63 -2.92
N TYR A 23 20.55 -2.36 -2.28
CA TYR A 23 21.11 -1.01 -2.18
C TYR A 23 21.42 -0.28 -3.47
N ASN A 24 21.78 -1.03 -4.49
CA ASN A 24 22.04 -0.53 -5.83
C ASN A 24 20.78 -0.48 -6.73
N GLY A 25 19.58 -0.64 -6.14
CA GLY A 25 18.33 -0.74 -6.89
C GLY A 25 18.16 -2.08 -7.62
N LYS A 26 19.04 -3.07 -7.46
CA LYS A 26 18.89 -4.40 -8.05
C LYS A 26 17.99 -5.30 -7.20
N ASN A 27 17.73 -6.53 -7.68
CA ASN A 27 16.96 -7.56 -6.98
C ASN A 27 15.61 -7.05 -6.50
N LYS A 28 14.88 -6.39 -7.40
CA LYS A 28 13.53 -5.92 -7.09
C LYS A 28 12.61 -7.11 -6.92
N HIS A 29 11.77 -7.05 -5.91
CA HIS A 29 10.73 -8.05 -5.68
C HIS A 29 9.38 -7.37 -5.51
N THR A 30 8.33 -8.09 -5.83
CA THR A 30 6.96 -7.73 -5.45
C THR A 30 6.23 -9.02 -5.13
N LEU A 31 5.78 -9.13 -3.89
CA LEU A 31 5.19 -10.33 -3.31
C LEU A 31 3.86 -9.96 -2.67
N ILE A 32 2.91 -10.88 -2.73
CA ILE A 32 1.60 -10.75 -2.09
C ILE A 32 1.40 -11.93 -1.13
N MET A 33 0.68 -11.68 -0.04
CA MET A 33 0.33 -12.70 0.95
C MET A 33 -1.10 -12.47 1.41
N LYS A 34 -1.92 -13.51 1.35
CA LYS A 34 -3.16 -13.58 2.12
C LYS A 34 -2.78 -13.98 3.54
N TYR A 35 -2.76 -13.02 4.44
CA TYR A 35 -2.46 -13.27 5.85
C TYR A 35 -3.75 -13.54 6.61
N VAL A 36 -3.71 -14.56 7.46
CA VAL A 36 -4.72 -14.90 8.44
C VAL A 36 -4.08 -14.80 9.82
N SER A 37 -4.76 -14.13 10.75
CA SER A 37 -4.29 -14.00 12.14
C SER A 37 -3.95 -15.37 12.70
N VAL A 38 -2.74 -15.51 13.26
CA VAL A 38 -2.29 -16.73 13.94
C VAL A 38 -3.12 -17.04 15.20
N TRP A 39 -3.90 -16.07 15.67
CA TRP A 39 -4.84 -16.21 16.79
C TRP A 39 -6.25 -16.59 16.36
N SER A 40 -6.48 -16.80 15.07
CA SER A 40 -7.80 -17.17 14.55
C SER A 40 -8.07 -18.67 14.68
N ASN A 41 -9.31 -19.04 15.00
CA ASN A 41 -9.76 -20.43 15.03
C ASN A 41 -10.03 -21.01 13.62
N ILE A 42 -9.15 -20.75 12.66
CA ILE A 42 -9.29 -21.21 11.28
C ILE A 42 -8.52 -22.54 11.14
N SER A 43 -8.95 -23.56 11.87
CA SER A 43 -8.30 -24.88 11.85
C SER A 43 -8.59 -25.71 10.59
N ASN A 44 -9.63 -25.34 9.83
CA ASN A 44 -10.17 -26.20 8.75
C ASN A 44 -10.07 -25.60 7.34
N LYS A 45 -9.55 -24.37 7.15
CA LYS A 45 -9.42 -23.73 5.82
C LYS A 45 -7.96 -23.49 5.37
N SER A 46 -6.97 -23.83 6.20
CA SER A 46 -5.57 -23.47 5.94
C SER A 46 -4.92 -24.24 4.79
N ASN A 47 -5.34 -25.49 4.56
CA ASN A 47 -4.63 -26.40 3.64
C ASN A 47 -4.93 -26.15 2.16
N GLU A 48 -6.00 -25.43 1.81
CA GLU A 48 -6.41 -25.22 0.41
C GLU A 48 -5.96 -23.87 -0.18
N LEU A 49 -5.58 -22.89 0.64
CA LEU A 49 -5.51 -21.48 0.22
C LEU A 49 -4.12 -20.82 0.34
N ASN A 50 -3.07 -21.57 0.68
CA ASN A 50 -1.69 -21.05 0.86
C ASN A 50 -1.65 -19.76 1.70
N TYR A 51 -2.41 -19.73 2.80
CA TYR A 51 -2.40 -18.61 3.73
C TYR A 51 -1.04 -18.44 4.39
N ASN A 52 -0.71 -17.21 4.77
CA ASN A 52 0.53 -16.86 5.46
C ASN A 52 1.80 -17.25 4.68
N GLN A 53 1.69 -17.38 3.36
CA GLN A 53 2.82 -17.61 2.46
C GLN A 53 2.98 -16.41 1.50
N TRP A 54 4.23 -16.00 1.27
CA TRP A 54 4.54 -15.01 0.25
C TRP A 54 4.57 -15.70 -1.12
N VAL A 55 3.77 -15.19 -2.06
CA VAL A 55 3.80 -15.62 -3.45
C VAL A 55 4.14 -14.44 -4.36
N PRO A 56 4.68 -14.67 -5.57
CA PRO A 56 4.90 -13.61 -6.55
C PRO A 56 3.60 -12.83 -6.81
N PHE A 57 3.69 -11.51 -6.87
CA PHE A 57 2.56 -10.70 -7.34
C PHE A 57 2.49 -10.78 -8.86
N THR A 58 1.39 -11.30 -9.41
CA THR A 58 1.26 -11.56 -10.85
C THR A 58 0.02 -10.91 -11.45
N ASP A 59 0.04 -10.70 -12.76
CA ASP A 59 -1.14 -10.33 -13.51
C ASP A 59 -2.09 -11.54 -13.72
N ASN A 60 -3.17 -11.32 -14.47
CA ASN A 60 -4.17 -12.36 -14.80
C ASN A 60 -3.62 -13.50 -15.66
N TYR A 61 -2.40 -13.37 -16.19
CA TYR A 61 -1.72 -14.36 -17.01
C TYR A 61 -0.54 -15.01 -16.27
N ASN A 62 -0.46 -14.83 -14.94
CA ASN A 62 0.63 -15.30 -14.08
C ASN A 62 2.01 -14.67 -14.39
N ASN A 63 2.05 -13.52 -15.09
CA ASN A 63 3.30 -12.81 -15.29
C ASN A 63 3.67 -12.02 -14.02
N PRO A 64 4.89 -12.16 -13.49
CA PRO A 64 5.32 -11.38 -12.33
C PRO A 64 5.29 -9.87 -12.61
N ILE A 65 4.61 -9.14 -11.74
CA ILE A 65 4.57 -7.68 -11.73
C ILE A 65 5.70 -7.20 -10.81
N ILE A 66 6.61 -6.38 -11.32
CA ILE A 66 7.68 -5.80 -10.52
C ILE A 66 7.43 -4.30 -10.33
N ILE A 67 7.23 -3.89 -9.09
CA ILE A 67 7.08 -2.47 -8.73
C ILE A 67 8.46 -1.85 -8.60
N GLY A 68 8.84 -1.02 -9.58
CA GLY A 68 10.02 -0.17 -9.59
C GLY A 68 10.77 -0.18 -10.93
N ARG A 69 11.36 0.96 -11.33
CA ARG A 69 12.08 1.07 -12.61
C ARG A 69 13.56 0.71 -12.44
N GLY A 70 14.26 0.47 -13.55
CA GLY A 70 15.63 -0.08 -13.56
C GLY A 70 16.57 0.46 -12.48
N LYS A 71 16.77 1.77 -12.39
CA LYS A 71 17.70 2.42 -11.45
C LYS A 71 17.04 2.94 -10.15
N ASP A 72 15.74 2.73 -9.97
CA ASP A 72 15.09 3.16 -8.73
C ASP A 72 15.61 2.32 -7.55
N ASN A 73 16.01 3.02 -6.48
CA ASN A 73 16.46 2.43 -5.23
C ASN A 73 15.35 2.57 -4.18
N TYR A 74 14.78 1.44 -3.77
CA TYR A 74 13.67 1.37 -2.84
C TYR A 74 14.09 1.05 -1.41
N ILE A 75 15.37 1.23 -1.04
CA ILE A 75 15.74 1.22 0.37
C ILE A 75 14.94 2.28 1.12
N GLY A 76 14.30 1.86 2.20
CA GLY A 76 13.53 2.74 3.06
C GLY A 76 12.36 3.40 2.33
N ALA A 77 11.92 2.83 1.20
CA ALA A 77 10.71 3.24 0.53
C ALA A 77 9.53 3.06 1.47
N ARG A 78 8.59 3.99 1.38
CA ARG A 78 7.31 3.92 2.06
C ARG A 78 6.22 4.04 1.04
N ALA A 79 5.13 3.34 1.28
CA ALA A 79 3.95 3.51 0.48
C ALA A 79 2.67 3.54 1.30
N LEU A 80 1.64 4.13 0.70
CA LEU A 80 0.27 4.12 1.19
C LEU A 80 -0.65 3.82 0.01
N ILE A 81 -1.79 3.19 0.31
CA ILE A 81 -2.87 3.01 -0.64
C ILE A 81 -3.84 4.18 -0.48
N GLY A 82 -4.27 4.76 -1.59
CA GLY A 82 -5.30 5.78 -1.62
C GLY A 82 -5.95 5.90 -3.00
N GLY A 83 -6.37 7.11 -3.34
CA GLY A 83 -7.25 7.36 -4.49
C GLY A 83 -8.72 7.08 -4.13
N SER A 84 -9.64 7.60 -4.96
CA SER A 84 -11.08 7.51 -4.72
C SER A 84 -11.58 6.07 -4.51
N ASN A 85 -10.95 5.11 -5.19
CA ASN A 85 -11.29 3.69 -5.12
C ASN A 85 -10.19 2.84 -4.44
N ASN A 86 -9.29 3.41 -3.64
CA ASN A 86 -8.17 2.68 -3.00
C ASN A 86 -7.33 1.84 -3.98
N HIS A 87 -7.17 2.34 -5.21
CA HIS A 87 -6.50 1.64 -6.31
C HIS A 87 -5.11 2.21 -6.62
N LEU A 88 -4.71 3.30 -5.96
CA LEU A 88 -3.43 3.95 -6.19
C LEU A 88 -2.47 3.65 -5.04
N LEU A 89 -1.29 3.14 -5.40
CA LEU A 89 -0.16 2.97 -4.50
C LEU A 89 0.78 4.17 -4.67
N PHE A 90 0.81 5.05 -3.67
CA PHE A 90 1.75 6.16 -3.61
C PHE A 90 3.02 5.67 -2.95
N ILE A 91 4.15 5.75 -3.67
CA ILE A 91 5.44 5.24 -3.24
C ILE A 91 6.42 6.39 -3.15
N THR A 92 6.90 6.66 -1.95
CA THR A 92 7.96 7.63 -1.68
C THR A 92 9.27 6.91 -1.39
N TYR A 93 10.36 7.34 -2.01
CA TYR A 93 11.66 6.67 -1.90
C TYR A 93 12.80 7.69 -2.03
N VAL A 94 14.04 7.19 -2.03
CA VAL A 94 15.26 8.01 -1.94
C VAL A 94 15.27 9.20 -2.91
N ARG A 95 15.94 10.29 -2.53
CA ARG A 95 16.03 11.56 -3.30
C ARG A 95 14.68 12.24 -3.55
N ASN A 96 13.79 12.19 -2.56
CA ASN A 96 12.50 12.87 -2.59
C ASN A 96 11.56 12.40 -3.70
N ASN A 97 11.83 11.24 -4.31
CA ASN A 97 11.00 10.75 -5.39
C ASN A 97 9.67 10.26 -4.83
N ILE A 98 8.61 10.55 -5.58
CA ILE A 98 7.30 9.94 -5.43
C ILE A 98 6.87 9.33 -6.76
N SER A 99 6.39 8.09 -6.69
CA SER A 99 5.77 7.39 -7.81
C SER A 99 4.34 7.06 -7.43
N VAL A 100 3.44 7.12 -8.39
CA VAL A 100 2.06 6.66 -8.24
C VAL A 100 1.85 5.49 -9.18
N PHE A 101 1.49 4.34 -8.62
CA PHE A 101 1.27 3.09 -9.33
C PHE A 101 -0.20 2.70 -9.19
N ASP A 102 -0.85 2.40 -10.31
CA ASP A 102 -2.23 1.94 -10.34
C ASP A 102 -2.27 0.41 -10.19
N LEU A 103 -2.92 -0.05 -9.11
CA LEU A 103 -3.05 -1.45 -8.74
C LEU A 103 -4.07 -2.22 -9.59
N ASN A 104 -4.91 -1.56 -10.38
CA ASN A 104 -5.88 -2.22 -11.26
C ASN A 104 -5.26 -2.54 -12.63
N ILE A 105 -4.49 -1.60 -13.19
CA ILE A 105 -3.85 -1.76 -14.51
C ILE A 105 -2.38 -2.15 -14.43
N PHE A 106 -1.82 -2.23 -13.21
CA PHE A 106 -0.43 -2.57 -12.92
C PHE A 106 0.60 -1.67 -13.63
N GLN A 107 0.33 -0.36 -13.68
CA GLN A 107 1.18 0.62 -14.37
C GLN A 107 1.48 1.84 -13.50
N PHE A 108 2.64 2.45 -13.73
CA PHE A 108 2.94 3.76 -13.17
C PHE A 108 2.15 4.85 -13.90
N ILE A 109 1.43 5.68 -13.15
CA ILE A 109 0.66 6.81 -13.71
C ILE A 109 1.42 8.13 -13.60
N LYS A 110 2.30 8.27 -12.60
CA LYS A 110 3.08 9.49 -12.38
C LYS A 110 4.37 9.23 -11.64
N HIS A 111 5.38 10.02 -11.96
CA HIS A 111 6.59 10.19 -11.17
C HIS A 111 6.79 11.68 -10.91
N ASP A 112 7.18 12.03 -9.69
CA ASP A 112 7.39 13.42 -9.29
C ASP A 112 8.40 13.48 -8.13
N ILE A 113 8.67 14.70 -7.67
CA ILE A 113 9.49 14.98 -6.49
C ILE A 113 8.59 15.59 -5.42
N VAL A 114 8.61 15.03 -4.21
CA VAL A 114 7.90 15.62 -3.07
C VAL A 114 8.57 16.95 -2.72
N PRO A 115 7.82 18.06 -2.57
CA PRO A 115 8.37 19.39 -2.32
C PRO A 115 8.83 19.55 -0.86
N ILE A 116 9.87 18.82 -0.47
CA ILE A 116 10.46 18.87 0.87
C ILE A 116 11.79 19.62 0.78
N ASN A 117 11.99 20.59 1.67
CA ASN A 117 13.24 21.33 1.81
C ASN A 117 14.34 20.51 2.52
N LYS A 118 14.53 19.26 2.09
CA LYS A 118 15.59 18.35 2.51
C LYS A 118 16.10 17.61 1.30
N ASN A 119 17.38 17.31 1.25
CA ASN A 119 17.98 16.65 0.08
C ASN A 119 17.75 15.13 0.04
N TYR A 120 17.08 14.56 1.05
CA TYR A 120 16.96 13.11 1.20
C TYR A 120 15.80 12.68 2.11
N ILE A 121 14.96 11.78 1.62
CA ILE A 121 13.94 11.06 2.41
C ILE A 121 14.15 9.55 2.31
N GLN A 122 14.12 8.85 3.45
CA GLN A 122 14.10 7.39 3.56
C GLN A 122 13.58 7.02 4.96
N PHE A 123 13.02 5.81 5.11
CA PHE A 123 12.55 5.25 6.39
C PHE A 123 11.54 6.13 7.16
N HIS A 124 10.89 7.09 6.48
CA HIS A 124 9.90 7.98 7.09
C HIS A 124 8.59 7.24 7.39
N CYS A 125 7.55 7.94 7.83
CA CYS A 125 6.22 7.37 7.97
C CYS A 125 5.17 8.33 7.43
N PHE A 126 4.06 7.77 6.92
CA PHE A 126 2.86 8.54 6.66
C PHE A 126 2.05 8.62 7.94
N VAL A 127 1.68 9.84 8.32
CA VAL A 127 0.86 10.09 9.50
C VAL A 127 -0.47 10.64 9.01
N SER A 128 -1.57 10.00 9.43
CA SER A 128 -2.90 10.57 9.20
C SER A 128 -3.00 11.86 9.97
N ASN A 129 -3.33 12.96 9.30
CA ASN A 129 -3.78 14.14 10.02
C ASN A 129 -5.23 13.89 10.46
N SER A 130 -5.56 14.13 11.72
CA SER A 130 -6.92 13.95 12.26
C SER A 130 -7.86 15.12 11.94
N LYS A 131 -7.36 16.12 11.19
CA LYS A 131 -8.14 17.30 10.79
C LYS A 131 -8.74 17.09 9.39
N ASN A 132 -10.03 16.77 9.36
CA ASN A 132 -10.88 17.11 8.23
C ASN A 132 -11.51 18.48 8.49
N GLU A 133 -11.75 19.24 7.41
CA GLU A 133 -12.45 20.54 7.34
C GLU A 133 -11.59 21.81 7.51
N GLN A 134 -10.82 22.15 6.46
CA GLN A 134 -10.98 23.51 5.91
C GLN A 134 -11.89 23.39 4.68
N VAL A 135 -13.15 23.10 4.98
CA VAL A 135 -14.26 23.51 4.13
C VAL A 135 -14.33 25.02 4.31
N GLN A 136 -14.24 25.78 3.22
CA GLN A 136 -14.68 27.16 3.23
C GLN A 136 -16.09 27.16 3.80
N GLU A 137 -16.24 27.80 4.95
CA GLU A 137 -17.50 28.00 5.64
C GLU A 137 -18.47 28.68 4.67
N ASN A 138 -19.47 27.93 4.20
CA ASN A 138 -20.86 28.36 4.09
C ASN A 138 -21.77 27.15 3.76
N ASP A 139 -22.80 27.04 4.60
CA ASP A 139 -24.06 26.30 4.45
C ASP A 139 -24.17 24.82 4.87
N LYS A 140 -24.45 24.70 6.19
CA LYS A 140 -25.56 23.98 6.84
C LYS A 140 -25.85 22.51 6.47
N ASN A 141 -25.77 21.70 7.53
CA ASN A 141 -26.49 20.47 7.80
C ASN A 141 -26.16 19.23 6.94
N LYS A 142 -25.33 18.34 7.50
CA LYS A 142 -25.72 16.94 7.72
C LYS A 142 -24.75 16.22 8.65
N SER A 143 -25.31 15.49 9.61
CA SER A 143 -24.55 14.57 10.44
C SER A 143 -24.07 13.40 9.60
N THR A 144 -22.78 13.07 9.68
CA THR A 144 -22.27 11.78 9.23
C THR A 144 -21.16 11.32 10.17
N LYS A 145 -21.39 10.14 10.79
CA LYS A 145 -20.39 9.38 11.54
C LYS A 145 -19.15 9.16 10.67
N SER A 146 -17.98 9.57 11.14
CA SER A 146 -16.72 9.26 10.46
C SER A 146 -16.33 7.80 10.73
N THR A 147 -16.24 7.02 9.67
CA THR A 147 -15.73 5.65 9.72
C THR A 147 -14.20 5.70 9.84
N LYS A 148 -13.64 4.99 10.83
CA LYS A 148 -12.18 4.80 10.96
C LYS A 148 -11.64 4.13 9.69
N LEU A 149 -10.85 4.86 8.91
CA LEU A 149 -10.03 4.29 7.84
C LEU A 149 -8.71 3.80 8.45
N SER A 150 -8.41 2.51 8.25
CA SER A 150 -7.15 1.91 8.64
C SER A 150 -6.07 2.27 7.63
N ASN A 151 -5.15 3.15 8.01
CA ASN A 151 -3.96 3.42 7.19
C ASN A 151 -2.99 2.25 7.33
N ALA A 152 -2.65 1.64 6.20
CA ALA A 152 -1.69 0.56 6.14
C ALA A 152 -0.28 1.10 5.94
N VAL A 153 0.58 0.95 6.95
CA VAL A 153 2.02 1.18 6.81
C VAL A 153 2.63 0.05 5.97
N VAL A 154 3.44 0.41 4.99
CA VAL A 154 4.30 -0.50 4.21
C VAL A 154 5.65 -0.59 4.92
N LEU A 155 6.03 -1.80 5.31
CA LEU A 155 7.35 -2.10 5.88
C LEU A 155 8.42 -2.09 4.80
#